data_AF-D0Z3I0-F1
#
_entry.id   AF-D0Z3I0-F1
#
_cell.length_a   1.000
_cell.length_b   1.000
_cell.length_c   1.000
_cell.angle_alpha   90.00
_cell.angle_beta   90.00
_cell.angle_gamma   90.00
#
_symmetry.space_group_name_H-M   'P 1'
#
loop_
_entity.id
_entity.type
_entity.pdbx_description
1 polymer ?
#
loop_
_entity_poly.entity_id
_entity_poly.type
_entity_poly.pdbx_seq_one_letter_code
_entity_poly.pdbx_strand_id
1 'polypeptide(L)'
;MTFPIAYGLTVSQMEQLGLYISEPRSEKETDHLFAEPGLFVINDKGQLQIVDISNGPFVRPELEVLLSGIGFIRDPNNHYPIRGMYQGEA
;
A
#
# COMPACT_ATOMS: atom_id res chain seq x y z
N MET A 1 8.98 8.01 -19.30
CA MET A 1 7.70 7.57 -18.73
C MET A 1 7.35 8.51 -17.60
N THR A 2 6.10 8.96 -17.49
CA THR A 2 5.63 9.90 -16.45
C THR A 2 4.48 9.26 -15.70
N PHE A 3 4.42 9.46 -14.38
CA PHE A 3 3.36 8.93 -13.54
C PHE A 3 2.58 10.09 -12.90
N PRO A 4 1.26 9.97 -12.75
CA PRO A 4 0.49 10.94 -11.99
C PRO A 4 0.91 10.90 -10.51
N ILE A 5 1.04 12.08 -9.90
CA ILE A 5 1.32 12.24 -8.47
C ILE A 5 0.10 12.90 -7.85
N ALA A 6 -0.55 12.18 -6.94
CA ALA A 6 -1.61 12.72 -6.09
C ALA A 6 -1.02 13.17 -4.74
N TYR A 7 -1.68 14.11 -4.08
CA TYR A 7 -1.27 14.66 -2.79
C TYR A 7 -2.50 15.11 -1.98
N GLY A 8 -2.28 15.46 -0.71
CA GLY A 8 -3.34 16.03 0.13
C GLY A 8 -4.37 15.02 0.64
N LEU A 9 -3.92 13.82 1.02
CA LEU A 9 -4.78 12.88 1.74
C LEU A 9 -5.35 13.55 3.00
N THR A 10 -6.65 13.41 3.22
CA THR A 10 -7.28 13.79 4.49
C THR A 10 -7.10 12.66 5.52
N VAL A 11 -7.18 12.97 6.81
CA VAL A 11 -7.14 11.96 7.89
C VAL A 11 -8.14 10.83 7.63
N SER A 12 -9.37 11.16 7.25
CA SER A 12 -10.39 10.15 6.94
C SER A 12 -9.99 9.24 5.76
N GLN A 13 -9.32 9.77 4.74
CA GLN A 13 -8.81 8.96 3.63
C GLN A 13 -7.63 8.08 4.07
N MET A 14 -6.74 8.58 4.95
CA MET A 14 -5.65 7.78 5.51
C MET A 14 -6.20 6.59 6.31
N GLU A 15 -7.21 6.83 7.16
CA GLU A 15 -7.90 5.80 7.94
C GLU A 15 -8.62 4.78 7.04
N GLN A 16 -9.31 5.24 5.98
CA GLN A 16 -9.96 4.38 5.00
C GLN A 16 -8.97 3.45 4.28
N LEU A 17 -7.76 3.93 4.01
CA LEU A 17 -6.68 3.13 3.42
C LEU A 17 -5.98 2.22 4.44
N GLY A 18 -6.29 2.36 5.74
CA GLY A 18 -5.64 1.62 6.82
C GLY A 18 -4.20 2.06 7.09
N LEU A 19 -3.82 3.27 6.65
CA LEU A 19 -2.48 3.81 6.87
C LEU A 19 -2.30 4.26 8.32
N TYR A 20 -1.08 4.10 8.85
CA TYR A 20 -0.71 4.74 10.10
C TYR A 20 -0.57 6.25 9.89
N ILE A 21 -0.98 7.02 10.89
CA ILE A 21 -0.99 8.49 10.85
C ILE A 21 -0.03 8.98 11.92
N SER A 22 0.91 9.83 11.50
CA SER A 22 1.95 10.38 12.36
C SER A 22 1.72 11.87 12.63
N GLU A 23 1.96 12.25 13.87
CA GLU A 23 2.20 13.64 14.25
C GLU A 23 3.66 14.01 13.93
N PRO A 24 3.93 15.17 13.32
CA PRO A 24 5.29 15.59 13.02
C PRO A 24 6.09 15.78 14.31
N ARG A 25 7.32 15.26 14.32
CA ARG A 25 8.23 15.33 15.47
C ARG A 25 8.96 16.67 15.56
N SER A 26 8.95 17.43 14.47
CA SER A 26 9.49 18.78 14.41
C SER A 26 8.93 19.52 13.19
N GLU A 27 9.04 20.86 13.21
CA GLU A 27 8.67 21.73 12.08
C GLU A 27 9.45 21.44 10.78
N LYS A 28 10.55 20.66 10.85
CA LYS A 28 11.33 20.26 9.66
C LYS A 28 10.69 19.14 8.85
N GLU A 29 9.75 18.40 9.43
CA GLU A 29 9.05 17.32 8.74
C GLU A 29 7.86 17.87 7.96
N THR A 30 6.86 18.38 8.67
CA THR A 30 5.63 18.97 8.14
C THR A 30 4.88 19.70 9.26
N ASP A 31 3.83 20.44 8.91
CA ASP A 31 2.97 21.20 9.83
C ASP A 31 1.59 20.55 10.08
N HIS A 32 1.35 19.36 9.54
CA HIS A 32 0.08 18.63 9.63
C HIS A 32 0.29 17.13 9.83
N LEU A 33 -0.78 16.44 10.22
CA LEU A 33 -0.79 14.97 10.27
C LEU A 33 -0.53 14.38 8.88
N PHE A 34 0.32 13.36 8.81
CA PHE A 34 0.67 12.72 7.54
C PHE A 34 0.59 11.20 7.65
N ALA A 35 0.42 10.55 6.50
CA ALA A 35 0.40 9.10 6.43
C ALA A 35 1.82 8.54 6.40
N GLU A 36 2.05 7.49 7.17
CA GLU A 36 3.20 6.60 6.99
C GLU A 36 3.09 5.81 5.68
N PRO A 37 4.19 5.22 5.18
CA PRO A 37 4.20 4.54 3.89
C PRO A 37 3.20 3.38 3.78
N GLY A 38 2.55 3.30 2.63
CA GLY A 38 1.78 2.14 2.20
C GLY A 38 1.87 1.91 0.70
N LEU A 39 1.82 0.65 0.29
CA LEU A 39 1.76 0.18 -1.09
C LEU A 39 0.51 -0.66 -1.30
N PHE A 40 -0.23 -0.35 -2.36
CA PHE A 40 -1.40 -1.10 -2.78
C PHE A 40 -1.23 -1.48 -4.24
N VAL A 41 -1.32 -2.77 -4.55
CA VAL A 41 -1.34 -3.28 -5.94
C VAL A 41 -2.75 -3.70 -6.27
N ILE A 42 -3.35 -3.03 -7.26
CA ILE A 42 -4.69 -3.34 -7.76
C ILE A 42 -4.55 -4.09 -9.09
N ASN A 43 -5.24 -5.22 -9.23
CA ASN A 43 -5.22 -6.00 -10.47
C ASN A 43 -6.15 -5.42 -11.54
N ASP A 44 -6.15 -6.02 -12.72
CA ASP A 44 -6.96 -5.62 -13.89
C ASP A 44 -8.48 -5.74 -13.66
N LYS A 45 -8.90 -6.47 -12.63
CA LYS A 45 -10.29 -6.60 -12.19
C LYS A 45 -10.68 -5.55 -11.14
N GLY A 46 -9.78 -4.63 -10.79
CA GLY A 46 -10.02 -3.63 -9.76
C GLY A 46 -9.99 -4.19 -8.34
N GLN A 47 -9.39 -5.36 -8.12
CA GLN A 47 -9.29 -6.00 -6.82
C GLN A 47 -7.91 -5.79 -6.20
N LEU A 48 -7.87 -5.65 -4.87
CA LEU A 48 -6.63 -5.54 -4.11
C LEU A 48 -5.88 -6.88 -4.12
N GLN A 49 -4.65 -6.87 -4.62
CA GLN A 49 -3.83 -8.07 -4.83
C GLN A 49 -2.67 -8.16 -3.83
N ILE A 50 -2.03 -7.04 -3.53
CA ILE A 50 -0.91 -6.93 -2.57
C ILE A 50 -1.12 -5.66 -1.75
N VAL A 51 -0.86 -5.78 -0.44
CA VAL A 51 -0.82 -4.68 0.52
C VAL A 51 0.47 -4.79 1.30
N ASP A 52 1.19 -3.68 1.43
CA ASP A 52 2.29 -3.53 2.38
C ASP A 52 2.12 -2.18 3.07
N ILE A 53 1.93 -2.18 4.39
CA ILE A 53 1.69 -0.98 5.20
C ILE A 53 2.68 -1.00 6.35
N SER A 54 3.37 0.13 6.56
CA SER A 54 4.30 0.30 7.68
C SER A 54 3.89 1.47 8.56
N ASN A 55 4.21 1.36 9.86
CA ASN A 55 4.13 2.47 10.81
C ASN A 55 5.46 3.24 10.93
N GLY A 56 6.48 2.86 10.16
CA GLY A 56 7.78 3.52 10.16
C GLY A 56 8.21 3.92 8.75
N PRO A 57 8.98 5.01 8.61
CA PRO A 57 9.28 5.59 7.30
C PRO A 57 10.27 4.77 6.46
N PHE A 58 10.91 3.78 7.07
CA PHE A 58 12.04 3.03 6.51
C PHE A 58 11.63 1.74 5.81
N VAL A 59 10.53 1.13 6.24
CA VAL A 59 10.12 -0.16 5.70
C VAL A 59 9.34 0.11 4.42
N ARG A 60 10.01 -0.16 3.31
CA ARG A 60 9.42 -0.18 1.97
C ARG A 60 9.76 -1.53 1.34
N PRO A 61 8.90 -2.05 0.46
CA PRO A 61 9.18 -3.32 -0.18
C PRO A 61 10.40 -3.19 -1.09
N GLU A 62 11.21 -4.26 -1.12
CA GLU A 62 12.27 -4.39 -2.10
C GLU A 62 11.62 -4.52 -3.50
N LEU A 63 12.03 -3.67 -4.44
CA LEU A 63 11.33 -3.51 -5.71
C LEU A 63 11.52 -4.71 -6.64
N GLU A 64 12.70 -5.36 -6.63
CA GLU A 64 12.95 -6.55 -7.45
C GLU A 64 12.06 -7.73 -7.00
N VAL A 65 11.92 -7.94 -5.69
CA VAL A 65 11.02 -8.94 -5.09
C VAL A 65 9.57 -8.64 -5.42
N LEU A 66 9.14 -7.38 -5.29
CA LEU A 66 7.78 -6.97 -5.64
C LEU A 66 7.49 -7.21 -7.13
N LEU A 67 8.40 -6.81 -8.02
CA LEU A 67 8.25 -6.99 -9.46
C LEU A 67 8.21 -8.47 -9.84
N SER A 68 9.09 -9.29 -9.24
CA SER A 68 9.09 -10.75 -9.42
C SER A 68 7.76 -11.38 -8.98
N GLY A 69 7.25 -10.98 -7.81
CA GLY A 69 5.96 -11.41 -7.30
C GLY A 69 4.80 -11.01 -8.21
N ILE A 70 4.77 -9.77 -8.70
CA ILE A 70 3.77 -9.30 -9.68
C ILE A 70 3.86 -10.12 -10.97
N GLY A 71 5.07 -10.41 -11.45
CA GLY A 71 5.28 -11.28 -12.63
C GLY A 71 4.68 -12.67 -12.43
N PHE A 72 4.96 -13.29 -11.30
CA PHE A 72 4.40 -14.60 -10.93
C PHE A 72 2.86 -14.58 -10.86
N ILE A 73 2.27 -13.54 -10.26
CA ILE A 73 0.82 -13.38 -10.16
C ILE A 73 0.16 -13.21 -11.54
N ARG A 74 0.82 -12.49 -12.46
CA ARG A 74 0.29 -12.20 -13.80
C ARG A 74 0.42 -13.37 -14.77
N ASP A 75 1.28 -14.35 -14.51
CA ASP A 75 1.42 -15.52 -15.38
C ASP A 75 0.14 -16.38 -15.30
N PRO A 76 -0.58 -16.55 -16.43
CA PRO A 76 -1.84 -17.29 -16.45
C PRO A 76 -1.68 -18.77 -16.05
N ASN A 77 -0.49 -19.35 -16.21
CA ASN A 77 -0.24 -20.75 -15.84
C ASN A 77 -0.24 -20.96 -14.32
N ASN A 78 0.05 -19.91 -13.54
CA ASN A 78 0.14 -20.00 -12.09
C ASN A 78 -1.23 -19.98 -11.40
N HIS A 79 -2.28 -19.51 -12.09
CA HIS A 79 -3.65 -19.43 -11.55
C HIS A 79 -3.71 -18.84 -10.13
N TYR A 80 -2.89 -17.83 -9.85
CA TYR A 80 -2.65 -17.37 -8.48
C TYR A 80 -3.87 -16.63 -7.90
N PRO A 81 -4.45 -17.08 -6.78
CA PRO A 81 -5.62 -16.44 -6.20
C PRO A 81 -5.26 -15.22 -5.36
N ILE A 82 -6.26 -14.40 -5.04
CA ILE A 82 -6.15 -13.41 -3.95
C ILE A 82 -6.00 -14.17 -2.62
N ARG A 83 -5.10 -13.69 -1.76
CA ARG A 83 -4.82 -14.28 -0.43
C ARG A 83 -5.32 -13.36 0.68
N GLY A 84 -5.41 -13.89 1.91
CA GLY A 84 -5.87 -13.12 3.07
C GLY A 84 -7.40 -13.00 3.17
N MET A 85 -8.15 -13.88 2.50
CA MET A 85 -9.61 -13.82 2.40
C MET A 85 -10.35 -14.63 3.49
N TYR A 86 -9.66 -15.05 4.57
CA TYR A 86 -10.32 -15.79 5.64
C TYR A 86 -11.28 -14.85 6.39
N GLN A 87 -12.55 -15.24 6.45
CA GLN A 87 -13.55 -14.61 7.30
C GLN A 87 -13.75 -15.54 8.49
N GLY A 88 -13.38 -15.07 9.69
CA GLY A 88 -13.69 -15.79 10.92
C GLY A 88 -15.20 -15.91 11.12
N GLU A 89 -15.63 -16.89 11.90
CA GLU A 89 -16.99 -16.91 12.42
C GLU A 89 -17.16 -15.73 13.38
N ALA A 90 -18.23 -14.94 13.18
CA ALA A 90 -18.57 -13.77 13.99
C ALA A 90 -19.10 -14.16 15.37
#